data_AF-A0A158P5E7-F1
#
_entry.id   AF-A0A158P5E7-F1
#
_cell.length_a   1.000
_cell.length_b   1.000
_cell.length_c   1.000
_cell.angle_alpha   90.00
_cell.angle_beta   90.00
_cell.angle_gamma   90.00
#
_symmetry.space_group_name_H-M   'P 1'
#
loop_
_entity.id
_entity.type
_entity.pdbx_description
1 polymer ?
#
loop_
_entity_poly.entity_id
_entity_poly.type
_entity_poly.pdbx_seq_one_letter_code
_entity_poly.pdbx_strand_id
1 'polypeptide(L)'
;MTVKQAVEIYPTLQKLARTKKKTERKSILSSCPCKVFHVLSEIARNILKGVIKVPRHKLKSLKVYKNDLRKIAKQKNSSRIKRTLIQKRGFLPLLIKPALSLLASIVASKMMKK
;
A
#
# COMPACT_ATOMS: atom_id res chain seq x y z
N MET A 1 2.84 -7.90 -10.54
CA MET A 1 4.05 -7.08 -10.23
C MET A 1 5.31 -7.91 -10.45
N THR A 2 6.34 -7.38 -11.13
CA THR A 2 7.63 -8.11 -11.28
C THR A 2 8.50 -7.93 -10.03
N VAL A 3 9.41 -8.87 -9.74
CA VAL A 3 10.27 -8.82 -8.54
C VAL A 3 11.12 -7.55 -8.48
N LYS A 4 11.60 -7.03 -9.63
CA LYS A 4 12.33 -5.76 -9.72
C LYS A 4 11.48 -4.58 -9.23
N GLN A 5 10.22 -4.51 -9.66
CA GLN A 5 9.29 -3.45 -9.23
C GLN A 5 9.01 -3.52 -7.73
N ALA A 6 8.94 -4.73 -7.16
CA ALA A 6 8.74 -4.91 -5.73
C ALA A 6 9.89 -4.30 -4.91
N VAL A 7 11.14 -4.51 -5.33
CA VAL A 7 12.35 -3.97 -4.68
C VAL A 7 12.38 -2.44 -4.74
N GLU A 8 12.08 -1.85 -5.90
CA GLU A 8 12.06 -0.38 -6.07
C GLU A 8 10.97 0.30 -5.24
N ILE A 9 9.80 -0.33 -5.10
CA ILE A 9 8.62 0.28 -4.45
C ILE A 9 8.65 0.05 -2.93
N TYR A 10 9.29 -1.01 -2.45
CA TYR A 10 9.40 -1.37 -1.03
C TYR A 10 9.82 -0.21 -0.10
N PRO A 11 10.93 0.53 -0.34
CA PRO A 11 11.35 1.61 0.56
C PRO A 11 10.32 2.75 0.63
N THR A 12 9.64 3.01 -0.48
CA THR A 12 8.57 4.02 -0.57
C THR A 12 7.35 3.60 0.25
N LEU A 13 6.93 2.34 0.16
CA LEU A 13 5.85 1.79 0.98
C LEU A 13 6.21 1.83 2.47
N GLN A 14 7.45 1.50 2.82
CA GLN A 14 7.94 1.53 4.19
C GLN A 14 7.91 2.95 4.77
N LYS A 15 8.38 3.95 4.00
CA LYS A 15 8.28 5.37 4.37
C LYS A 15 6.81 5.79 4.57
N LEU A 16 5.94 5.50 3.60
CA LEU A 16 4.51 5.82 3.67
C LEU A 16 3.80 5.21 4.90
N ALA A 17 4.15 3.99 5.30
CA ALA A 17 3.58 3.33 6.46
C ALA A 17 4.01 3.96 7.80
N ARG A 18 5.20 4.56 7.84
CA ARG A 18 5.77 5.21 9.04
C ARG A 18 5.36 6.67 9.16
N THR A 19 5.14 7.36 8.05
CA THR A 19 4.82 8.80 8.04
C THR A 19 3.48 9.09 8.70
N LYS A 20 3.54 9.79 9.85
CA LYS A 20 2.36 10.24 10.60
C LYS A 20 1.81 11.58 10.07
N LYS A 21 2.71 12.52 9.71
CA LYS A 21 2.35 13.87 9.28
C LYS A 21 1.73 13.90 7.88
N LYS A 22 0.66 14.68 7.70
CA LYS A 22 -0.06 14.82 6.42
C LYS A 22 0.81 15.49 5.34
N THR A 23 1.61 16.48 5.73
CA THR A 23 2.50 17.24 4.84
C THR A 23 3.60 16.36 4.25
N GLU A 24 4.32 15.63 5.10
CA GLU A 24 5.33 14.64 4.68
C GLU A 24 4.72 13.57 3.77
N ARG A 25 3.53 13.04 4.11
CA ARG A 25 2.84 12.05 3.27
C ARG A 25 2.49 12.62 1.90
N LYS A 26 1.98 13.86 1.86
CA LYS A 26 1.65 14.55 0.60
C LYS A 26 2.89 14.72 -0.26
N SER A 27 4.02 15.12 0.34
CA SER A 27 5.32 15.29 -0.32
C SER A 27 5.81 13.99 -0.95
N ILE A 28 5.84 12.89 -0.17
CA ILE A 28 6.21 11.56 -0.67
C ILE A 28 5.31 11.15 -1.84
N LEU A 29 3.99 11.31 -1.71
CA LEU A 29 3.06 10.97 -2.79
C LEU A 29 3.15 11.89 -4.02
N SER A 30 3.82 13.06 -3.95
CA SER A 30 4.08 13.92 -5.12
C SER A 30 5.19 13.40 -5.98
N SER A 31 6.27 12.96 -5.36
CA SER A 31 7.46 12.49 -6.06
C SER A 31 7.35 11.04 -6.49
N CYS A 32 6.34 10.31 -6.00
CA CYS A 32 6.14 8.91 -6.33
C CYS A 32 5.63 8.70 -7.77
N PRO A 33 6.20 7.73 -8.51
CA PRO A 33 5.68 7.34 -9.81
C PRO A 33 4.29 6.70 -9.70
N CYS A 34 3.49 6.78 -10.77
CA CYS A 34 2.15 6.20 -10.87
C CYS A 34 2.10 4.70 -10.47
N LYS A 35 3.19 3.96 -10.69
CA LYS A 35 3.36 2.55 -10.32
C LYS A 35 3.10 2.28 -8.84
N VAL A 36 3.48 3.19 -7.93
CA VAL A 36 3.24 3.03 -6.47
C VAL A 36 1.74 2.96 -6.18
N PHE A 37 0.94 3.78 -6.87
CA PHE A 37 -0.53 3.77 -6.71
C PHE A 37 -1.15 2.47 -7.22
N HIS A 38 -0.61 1.89 -8.29
CA HIS A 38 -1.06 0.57 -8.77
C HIS A 38 -0.77 -0.53 -7.76
N VAL A 39 0.41 -0.55 -7.15
CA VAL A 39 0.75 -1.53 -6.11
C VAL A 39 -0.15 -1.37 -4.89
N LEU A 40 -0.42 -0.14 -4.45
CA LEU A 40 -1.37 0.12 -3.36
C LEU A 40 -2.80 -0.36 -3.70
N SER A 41 -3.24 -0.17 -4.95
CA SER A 41 -4.51 -0.72 -5.45
C SER A 41 -4.53 -2.25 -5.42
N GLU A 42 -3.44 -2.90 -5.84
CA GLU A 42 -3.31 -4.36 -5.87
C GLU A 42 -3.32 -4.95 -4.46
N ILE A 43 -2.57 -4.33 -3.53
CA ILE A 43 -2.60 -4.69 -2.11
C ILE A 43 -4.01 -4.55 -1.55
N ALA A 44 -4.69 -3.43 -1.79
CA ALA A 44 -6.06 -3.21 -1.34
C ALA A 44 -7.01 -4.29 -1.86
N ARG A 45 -6.90 -4.63 -3.15
CA ARG A 45 -7.69 -5.67 -3.80
C ARG A 45 -7.42 -7.05 -3.19
N ASN A 46 -6.16 -7.39 -2.92
CA ASN A 46 -5.79 -8.69 -2.35
C ASN A 46 -6.21 -8.83 -0.89
N ILE A 47 -6.20 -7.75 -0.10
CA ILE A 47 -6.80 -7.73 1.25
C ILE A 47 -8.31 -7.91 1.17
N LEU A 48 -9.00 -7.21 0.27
CA LEU A 48 -10.45 -7.32 0.10
C LEU A 48 -10.89 -8.72 -0.37
N LYS A 49 -10.06 -9.39 -1.18
CA LYS A 49 -10.27 -10.78 -1.62
C LYS A 49 -9.90 -11.82 -0.56
N GLY A 50 -9.28 -11.42 0.56
CA GLY A 50 -8.83 -12.35 1.60
C GLY A 50 -7.56 -13.13 1.23
N VAL A 51 -6.88 -12.78 0.14
CA VAL A 51 -5.60 -13.40 -0.26
C VAL A 51 -4.49 -13.01 0.72
N ILE A 52 -4.44 -11.73 1.10
CA ILE A 52 -3.55 -11.25 2.16
C ILE A 52 -4.27 -11.43 3.49
N LYS A 53 -3.81 -12.37 4.31
CA LYS A 53 -4.34 -12.59 5.66
C LYS A 53 -3.99 -11.41 6.54
N VAL A 54 -5.02 -10.71 7.01
CA VAL A 54 -4.89 -9.61 7.96
C VAL A 54 -5.52 -10.06 9.28
N PRO A 55 -4.86 -9.85 10.44
CA PRO A 55 -5.42 -10.22 11.73
C PRO A 55 -6.81 -9.62 11.97
N ARG A 56 -7.71 -10.36 12.63
CA ARG A 56 -9.11 -9.94 12.88
C ARG A 56 -9.22 -8.54 13.51
N HIS A 57 -8.32 -8.22 14.45
CA HIS A 57 -8.28 -6.90 15.11
C HIS A 57 -7.93 -5.76 14.13
N LYS A 58 -7.00 -5.97 13.19
CA LYS A 58 -6.68 -4.99 12.13
C LYS A 58 -7.78 -4.92 11.07
N LEU A 59 -8.41 -6.05 10.74
CA LEU A 59 -9.55 -6.11 9.84
C LEU A 59 -10.73 -5.28 10.34
N LYS A 60 -11.04 -5.32 11.65
CA LYS A 60 -12.07 -4.45 12.24
C LYS A 60 -11.79 -2.98 11.97
N SER A 61 -10.55 -2.53 12.16
CA SER A 61 -10.16 -1.15 11.84
C SER A 61 -10.21 -0.84 10.34
N LEU A 62 -9.85 -1.79 9.47
CA LEU A 62 -9.97 -1.64 8.00
C LEU A 62 -11.44 -1.61 7.53
N LYS A 63 -12.37 -2.27 8.22
CA LYS A 63 -13.80 -2.25 7.89
C LYS A 63 -14.38 -0.84 7.91
N VAL A 64 -13.94 0.01 8.84
CA VAL A 64 -14.34 1.44 8.91
C VAL A 64 -14.02 2.17 7.60
N TYR A 65 -12.93 1.77 6.94
CA TYR A 65 -12.46 2.36 5.69
C TYR A 65 -12.84 1.52 4.45
N LYS A 66 -13.79 0.58 4.54
CA LYS A 66 -14.15 -0.36 3.46
C LYS A 66 -14.50 0.35 2.14
N ASN A 67 -15.18 1.49 2.20
CA ASN A 67 -15.54 2.27 1.02
C ASN A 67 -14.32 2.92 0.36
N ASP A 68 -13.43 3.51 1.15
CA ASP A 68 -12.18 4.09 0.65
C ASP A 68 -11.25 2.99 0.09
N LEU A 69 -11.16 1.83 0.74
CA LEU A 69 -10.42 0.67 0.25
C LEU A 69 -10.95 0.17 -1.09
N ARG A 70 -12.27 0.04 -1.23
CA ARG A 70 -12.90 -0.35 -2.50
C ARG A 70 -12.61 0.65 -3.62
N LYS A 71 -12.62 1.96 -3.29
CA LYS A 71 -12.25 3.01 -4.25
C LYS A 71 -10.77 2.91 -4.63
N ILE A 72 -9.85 2.66 -3.69
CA ILE A 72 -8.43 2.50 -4.01
C ILE A 72 -8.18 1.23 -4.84
N ALA A 73 -8.87 0.13 -4.53
CA ALA A 73 -8.74 -1.13 -5.23
C ALA A 73 -9.27 -1.08 -6.69
N LYS A 74 -10.18 -0.15 -7.00
CA LYS A 74 -10.68 0.02 -8.37
C LYS A 74 -9.59 0.57 -9.28
N GLN A 75 -9.19 -0.25 -10.26
CA GLN A 75 -8.14 0.09 -11.22
C GLN A 75 -8.52 1.28 -12.11
N LYS A 76 -9.83 1.41 -12.44
CA LYS A 76 -10.43 2.52 -13.21
C LYS A 76 -10.25 3.90 -12.57
N ASN A 77 -9.97 3.99 -11.28
CA ASN A 77 -9.74 5.26 -10.63
C ASN A 77 -8.36 5.82 -11.01
N SER A 78 -8.34 7.10 -11.40
CA SER A 78 -7.10 7.80 -11.75
C SER A 78 -6.14 7.88 -10.55
N SER A 79 -4.85 8.02 -10.83
CA SER A 79 -3.80 8.25 -9.82
C SER A 79 -4.13 9.45 -8.93
N ARG A 80 -4.79 10.48 -9.48
CA ARG A 80 -5.26 11.67 -8.73
C ARG A 80 -6.28 11.33 -7.64
N ILE A 81 -7.29 10.53 -7.97
CA ILE A 81 -8.32 10.07 -7.02
C ILE A 81 -7.70 9.12 -5.99
N LYS A 82 -6.80 8.23 -6.41
CA LYS A 82 -6.07 7.35 -5.47
C LYS A 82 -5.22 8.18 -4.51
N ARG A 83 -4.55 9.23 -5.00
CA ARG A 83 -3.72 10.12 -4.20
C ARG A 83 -4.52 10.86 -3.13
N THR A 84 -5.70 11.37 -3.44
CA THR A 84 -6.56 12.02 -2.44
C THR A 84 -7.06 11.02 -1.39
N LEU A 85 -7.42 9.80 -1.80
CA LEU A 85 -7.84 8.76 -0.88
C LEU A 85 -6.70 8.29 0.04
N ILE A 86 -5.49 8.10 -0.51
CA ILE A 86 -4.29 7.68 0.24
C ILE A 86 -3.81 8.78 1.21
N GLN A 87 -4.11 10.04 0.94
CA GLN A 87 -3.81 11.14 1.86
C GLN A 87 -4.69 11.10 3.13
N LYS A 88 -5.87 10.47 3.10
CA LYS A 88 -6.70 10.28 4.30
C LYS A 88 -5.95 9.40 5.31
N ARG A 89 -5.88 9.84 6.57
CA ARG A 89 -5.19 9.12 7.65
C ARG A 89 -5.97 7.86 8.03
N GLY A 90 -5.28 6.90 8.64
CA GLY A 90 -5.89 5.79 9.40
C GLY A 90 -5.69 4.43 8.75
N PHE A 91 -6.19 4.25 7.53
CA PHE A 91 -6.14 2.93 6.87
C PHE A 91 -4.80 2.60 6.20
N LEU A 92 -4.00 3.61 5.84
CA LEU A 92 -2.80 3.39 5.03
C LEU A 92 -1.76 2.48 5.71
N PRO A 93 -1.40 2.67 6.99
CA PRO A 93 -0.49 1.74 7.67
C PRO A 93 -1.10 0.35 7.86
N LEU A 94 -2.43 0.26 8.05
CA LEU A 94 -3.15 -1.02 8.19
C LEU A 94 -3.15 -1.81 6.87
N LEU A 95 -3.15 -1.11 5.75
CA LEU A 95 -3.08 -1.67 4.42
C LEU A 95 -1.65 -2.10 4.06
N ILE A 96 -0.67 -1.23 4.31
CA ILE A 96 0.70 -1.43 3.86
C ILE A 96 1.44 -2.47 4.71
N LYS A 97 1.22 -2.53 6.03
CA LYS A 97 1.98 -3.43 6.92
C LYS A 97 1.86 -4.93 6.55
N PRO A 98 0.66 -5.49 6.29
CA PRO A 98 0.53 -6.88 5.86
C PRO A 98 1.25 -7.14 4.52
N ALA A 99 1.19 -6.19 3.60
CA ALA A 99 1.87 -6.30 2.32
C ALA A 99 3.39 -6.19 2.44
N LEU A 100 3.91 -5.32 3.32
CA LEU A 100 5.35 -5.23 3.58
C LEU A 100 5.92 -6.55 4.11
N SER A 101 5.17 -7.25 4.96
CA SER A 101 5.57 -8.58 5.45
C SER A 101 5.76 -9.58 4.30
N LEU A 102 4.84 -9.61 3.34
CA LEU A 102 4.91 -10.49 2.17
C LEU A 102 6.02 -10.08 1.19
N LEU A 103 6.18 -8.77 1.00
CA LEU A 103 7.22 -8.21 0.13
C LEU A 103 8.62 -8.39 0.73
N ALA A 104 8.75 -8.39 2.05
CA ALA A 104 10.04 -8.56 2.73
C ALA A 104 10.69 -9.90 2.37
N SER A 105 9.93 -11.00 2.34
CA SER A 105 10.46 -12.31 1.93
C SER A 105 10.91 -12.35 0.47
N ILE A 106 10.18 -11.67 -0.42
CA ILE A 106 10.52 -11.56 -1.86
C ILE A 106 11.78 -10.71 -2.05
N VAL A 107 11.87 -9.57 -1.36
CA VAL A 107 13.02 -8.66 -1.40
C VAL A 107 14.25 -9.33 -0.80
N ALA A 108 14.13 -9.99 0.37
CA ALA A 108 15.21 -10.72 1.01
C ALA A 108 15.77 -11.81 0.09
N SER A 109 14.90 -12.61 -0.54
CA SER A 109 15.32 -13.66 -1.48
C SER A 109 16.09 -13.11 -2.69
N LYS A 110 15.81 -11.87 -3.11
CA LYS A 110 16.53 -11.23 -4.22
C LYS A 110 17.83 -10.56 -3.76
N MET A 111 17.87 -10.02 -2.55
CA MET A 111 19.07 -9.39 -1.96
C MET A 111 20.12 -10.41 -1.54
N MET A 112 19.71 -11.61 -1.10
CA MET A 112 20.63 -12.71 -0.75
C MET A 112 21.20 -13.46 -1.96
N LYS A 113 20.60 -13.32 -3.14
CA LYS A 113 21.09 -13.91 -4.41
C LYS A 113 21.99 -12.95 -5.19
N LYS A 114 22.64 -12.01 -4.52
CA LYS A 114 23.49 -11.00 -5.14
C LYS A 114 24.91 -11.12 -4.61
#